data_AF-A0A8K1FD79-F1
#
_entry.id   AF-A0A8K1FD79-F1
#
_cell.length_a   1.000
_cell.length_b   1.000
_cell.length_c   1.000
_cell.angle_alpha   90.00
_cell.angle_beta   90.00
_cell.angle_gamma   90.00
#
_symmetry.space_group_name_H-M   'P 1'
#
loop_
_entity.id
_entity.type
_entity.pdbx_description
1 polymer ?
#
loop_
_entity_poly.entity_id
_entity_poly.type
_entity_poly.pdbx_seq_one_letter_code
_entity_poly.pdbx_strand_id
1 'polypeptide(L)'
;MRMMMVFFDVETFGELRKDRLHLCQCEIPSCTYGETEISVVFAESALILRGFGNSTSESIDEITLSSFMEFERIPAGYSQPVQLTMPALLETATKIQAIATVS
;
A
#
# COMPACT_ATOMS: atom_id res chain seq x y z
N MET A 1 -2.39 -29.96 4.45
CA MET A 1 -2.21 -28.75 5.27
C MET A 1 -2.70 -27.58 4.42
N ARG A 2 -3.81 -26.92 4.79
CA ARG A 2 -4.36 -25.80 4.01
C ARG A 2 -3.60 -24.55 4.42
N MET A 3 -2.73 -24.04 3.55
CA MET A 3 -2.04 -22.78 3.79
C MET A 3 -3.11 -21.69 3.84
N MET A 4 -3.26 -21.02 4.99
CA MET A 4 -4.10 -19.82 5.07
C MET A 4 -3.41 -18.73 4.26
N MET A 5 -4.11 -18.20 3.26
CA MET A 5 -3.63 -17.09 2.47
C MET A 5 -3.81 -15.82 3.30
N VAL A 6 -2.70 -15.15 3.61
CA VAL A 6 -2.70 -13.84 4.28
C VAL A 6 -2.94 -12.77 3.23
N PHE A 7 -3.80 -11.81 3.55
CA PHE A 7 -4.11 -10.68 2.69
C PHE A 7 -3.69 -9.38 3.37
N PHE A 8 -3.24 -8.44 2.56
CA PHE A 8 -2.94 -7.07 2.92
C PHE A 8 -3.95 -6.16 2.23
N ASP A 9 -4.62 -5.32 3.00
CA ASP A 9 -5.67 -4.43 2.54
C ASP A 9 -5.42 -2.98 2.98
N VAL A 10 -6.42 -2.12 2.76
CA VAL A 10 -6.39 -0.70 3.15
C VAL A 10 -6.06 -0.52 4.62
N GLU A 11 -6.64 -1.33 5.51
CA GLU A 11 -6.43 -1.23 6.95
C GLU A 11 -4.99 -1.64 7.31
N THR A 12 -4.54 -2.76 6.78
CA THR A 12 -3.17 -3.24 6.98
C THR A 12 -2.13 -2.21 6.49
N PHE A 13 -2.33 -1.64 5.30
CA PHE A 13 -1.45 -0.59 4.78
C PHE A 13 -1.55 0.71 5.60
N GLY A 14 -2.74 1.04 6.12
CA GLY A 14 -2.94 2.20 6.99
C GLY A 14 -2.11 2.10 8.26
N GLU A 15 -2.20 0.98 8.98
CA GLU A 15 -1.42 0.71 10.19
C GLU A 15 0.08 0.66 9.91
N LEU A 16 0.51 -0.04 8.83
CA LEU A 16 1.92 -0.05 8.42
C LEU A 16 2.44 1.36 8.14
N ARG A 17 1.63 2.24 7.53
CA ARG A 17 2.02 3.64 7.31
C ARG A 17 2.04 4.43 8.62
N LYS A 18 1.12 4.20 9.55
CA LYS A 18 1.13 4.79 10.90
C LYS A 18 2.45 4.47 11.61
N ASP A 19 2.83 3.20 11.62
CA ASP A 19 4.06 2.72 12.26
C ASP A 19 5.31 3.36 11.63
N ARG A 20 5.35 3.44 10.29
CA ARG A 20 6.49 4.04 9.58
C ARG A 20 6.57 5.55 9.80
N LEU A 21 5.44 6.24 9.88
CA LEU A 21 5.39 7.66 10.23
C LEU A 21 5.90 7.90 11.65
N HIS A 22 5.45 7.08 12.61
CA HIS A 22 5.92 7.17 14.00
C HIS A 22 7.44 6.95 14.10
N LEU A 23 7.95 5.89 13.46
CA LEU A 23 9.39 5.60 13.40
C LEU A 23 10.18 6.79 12.83
N CYS A 24 9.72 7.35 11.72
CA CYS A 24 10.34 8.53 11.10
C CYS A 24 10.37 9.73 12.05
N GLN A 25 9.24 10.07 12.66
CA GLN A 25 9.08 11.29 13.46
C GLN A 25 9.74 11.21 14.84
N CYS A 26 9.73 10.02 15.46
CA CYS A 26 10.15 9.86 16.84
C CYS A 26 11.55 9.25 16.97
N GLU A 27 12.00 8.44 16.02
CA GLU A 27 13.23 7.65 16.16
C GLU A 27 14.34 8.05 15.19
N ILE A 28 14.03 8.78 14.10
CA ILE A 28 15.01 9.13 13.06
C ILE A 28 15.15 10.66 12.96
N PRO A 29 16.14 11.28 13.62
CA PRO A 29 16.30 12.74 13.68
C PRO A 29 16.46 13.45 12.33
N SER A 30 16.91 12.74 11.29
CA SER A 30 17.10 13.28 9.94
C SER A 30 15.90 13.03 9.03
N CYS A 31 14.86 12.34 9.49
CA CYS A 31 13.72 12.00 8.66
C CYS A 31 12.84 13.23 8.44
N THR A 32 12.79 13.69 7.19
CA THR A 32 11.91 14.78 6.77
C THR A 32 10.72 14.19 6.03
N TYR A 33 9.54 14.31 6.63
CA TYR A 33 8.28 13.86 6.03
C TYR A 33 7.41 15.11 5.78
N GLY A 34 7.64 15.78 4.64
CA GLY A 34 6.89 16.95 4.23
C GLY A 34 5.55 16.59 3.59
N GLU A 35 4.73 17.59 3.26
CA GLU A 35 3.41 17.39 2.66
C GLU A 35 3.45 16.64 1.33
N THR A 36 4.52 16.83 0.55
CA THR A 36 4.72 16.14 -0.73
C THR A 36 5.07 14.68 -0.51
N GLU A 37 6.02 14.37 0.38
CA GLU A 37 6.39 12.99 0.72
C GLU A 37 5.19 12.23 1.26
N ILE A 38 4.39 12.85 2.14
CA ILE A 38 3.14 12.30 2.67
C ILE A 38 2.20 11.88 1.53
N SER A 39 1.96 12.78 0.58
CA SER A 39 1.03 12.52 -0.52
C SER A 39 1.52 11.38 -1.44
N VAL A 40 2.82 11.34 -1.72
CA VAL A 40 3.43 10.32 -2.57
C VAL A 40 3.34 8.93 -1.93
N VAL A 41 3.66 8.80 -0.64
CA VAL A 41 3.69 7.48 0.00
C VAL A 41 2.31 6.82 0.10
N PHE A 42 1.25 7.61 0.27
CA PHE A 42 -0.12 7.07 0.24
C PHE A 42 -0.55 6.71 -1.17
N ALA A 43 -0.14 7.49 -2.18
CA ALA A 43 -0.37 7.15 -3.58
C ALA A 43 0.35 5.85 -4.00
N GLU A 44 1.59 5.64 -3.56
CA GLU A 44 2.33 4.39 -3.80
C GLU A 44 1.62 3.18 -3.16
N SER A 45 1.10 3.36 -1.94
CA SER A 45 0.35 2.31 -1.24
C SER A 45 -0.93 1.93 -2.00
N ALA A 46 -1.68 2.94 -2.46
CA ALA A 46 -2.85 2.75 -3.29
C ALA A 46 -2.52 2.06 -4.62
N LEU A 47 -1.38 2.42 -5.23
CA LEU A 47 -0.91 1.81 -6.47
C LEU A 47 -0.58 0.33 -6.29
N ILE A 48 0.03 -0.06 -5.17
CA ILE A 48 0.29 -1.47 -4.85
C ILE A 48 -1.03 -2.24 -4.74
N LEU A 49 -1.97 -1.76 -3.92
CA LEU A 49 -3.25 -2.45 -3.70
C LEU A 49 -4.08 -2.55 -4.99
N ARG A 50 -4.31 -1.42 -5.69
CA ARG A 50 -5.16 -1.39 -6.88
C ARG A 50 -4.46 -1.96 -8.11
N GLY A 51 -3.16 -1.75 -8.25
CA GLY A 51 -2.36 -2.19 -9.38
C GLY A 51 -2.22 -3.71 -9.45
N PHE A 52 -2.07 -4.37 -8.30
CA PHE A 52 -2.07 -5.83 -8.20
C PHE A 52 -3.47 -6.42 -7.93
N GLY A 53 -4.41 -5.62 -7.43
CA GLY A 53 -5.82 -5.97 -7.23
C GLY A 53 -6.72 -5.85 -8.47
N ASN A 54 -6.16 -5.87 -9.68
CA ASN A 54 -6.89 -5.75 -10.96
C ASN A 54 -7.82 -4.52 -11.03
N SER A 55 -7.40 -3.38 -10.47
CA SER A 55 -8.16 -2.13 -10.32
C SER A 55 -9.40 -2.15 -9.43
N THR A 56 -10.01 -3.30 -9.18
CA THR A 56 -11.28 -3.42 -8.45
C THR A 56 -11.09 -3.78 -6.98
N SER A 57 -10.04 -4.51 -6.65
CA SER A 57 -9.71 -4.89 -5.28
C SER A 57 -8.82 -3.84 -4.60
N GLU A 58 -9.06 -3.60 -3.31
CA GLU A 58 -8.18 -2.85 -2.41
C GLU A 58 -7.44 -3.81 -1.46
N SER A 59 -7.26 -5.06 -1.87
CA SER A 59 -6.49 -6.07 -1.15
C SER A 59 -5.69 -6.96 -2.10
N ILE A 60 -4.56 -7.46 -1.60
CA ILE A 60 -3.63 -8.33 -2.30
C ILE A 60 -3.15 -9.42 -1.35
N ASP A 61 -2.85 -10.61 -1.86
CA ASP A 61 -2.29 -11.68 -1.05
C ASP A 61 -0.79 -11.48 -0.80
N GLU A 62 -0.28 -12.11 0.27
CA GLU A 62 1.13 -12.05 0.66
C GLU A 62 2.10 -12.51 -0.43
N ILE A 63 1.73 -13.52 -1.22
CA ILE A 63 2.61 -14.08 -2.26
C ILE A 63 2.80 -13.04 -3.38
N THR A 64 1.71 -12.40 -3.80
CA THR A 64 1.72 -11.29 -4.74
C THR A 64 2.56 -10.11 -4.21
N LEU A 65 2.34 -9.71 -2.95
CA LEU A 65 3.06 -8.59 -2.34
C LEU A 65 4.57 -8.88 -2.21
N SER A 66 4.95 -10.05 -1.70
CA SER A 66 6.37 -10.45 -1.54
C SER A 66 7.05 -10.59 -2.89
N SER A 67 6.39 -11.17 -3.91
CA SER A 67 6.94 -11.23 -5.27
C SER A 67 7.40 -9.86 -5.76
N PHE A 68 6.59 -8.82 -5.56
CA PHE A 68 6.94 -7.47 -5.99
C PHE A 68 7.93 -6.76 -5.05
N MET A 69 7.67 -6.75 -3.74
CA MET A 69 8.42 -5.95 -2.77
C MET A 69 9.77 -6.55 -2.38
N GLU A 70 9.86 -7.89 -2.34
CA GLU A 70 11.07 -8.59 -1.90
C GLU A 70 11.90 -9.08 -3.09
N PHE A 71 11.23 -9.63 -4.11
CA PHE A 71 11.90 -10.24 -5.24
C PHE A 71 11.96 -9.35 -6.48
N GLU A 72 11.36 -8.15 -6.43
CA GLU A 72 11.26 -7.20 -7.56
C GLU A 72 10.72 -7.86 -8.83
N ARG A 73 9.77 -8.80 -8.67
CA ARG A 73 9.19 -9.61 -9.75
C ARG A 73 7.71 -9.36 -9.89
N ILE A 74 7.27 -9.28 -11.13
CA ILE A 74 5.85 -9.36 -11.45
C ILE A 74 5.33 -10.75 -11.04
N PRO A 75 4.29 -10.83 -10.19
CA PRO A 75 3.77 -12.10 -9.68
C PRO A 75 3.32 -13.05 -10.78
N ALA A 76 3.49 -14.36 -10.56
CA ALA A 76 2.98 -15.37 -11.48
C ALA A 76 1.45 -15.29 -11.58
N GLY A 77 0.93 -15.25 -12.82
CA GLY A 77 -0.51 -15.11 -13.06
C GLY A 77 -1.04 -13.67 -12.96
N TYR A 78 -0.16 -12.68 -12.78
CA TYR A 78 -0.53 -11.27 -12.87
C TYR A 78 -1.11 -10.93 -14.25
N SER A 79 -2.28 -10.29 -14.25
CA SER A 79 -2.86 -9.65 -15.41
C SER A 79 -2.85 -8.14 -15.20
N GLN A 80 -2.35 -7.39 -16.18
CA GLN A 80 -2.40 -5.94 -16.13
C GLN A 80 -3.86 -5.47 -15.97
N PRO A 81 -4.13 -4.51 -15.07
CA PRO A 81 -5.47 -3.98 -14.89
C PRO A 81 -5.98 -3.32 -16.18
N VAL A 82 -7.24 -3.58 -16.52
CA VAL A 82 -7.88 -3.04 -17.74
C VAL A 82 -7.88 -1.50 -17.74
N GLN A 83 -8.11 -0.90 -16.57
CA GLN A 83 -8.03 0.54 -16.40
C GLN A 83 -7.76 0.89 -14.94
N LEU A 84 -6.64 1.56 -14.67
CA LEU A 84 -6.35 2.15 -13.37
C LEU A 84 -6.46 3.67 -13.51
N THR A 85 -7.37 4.29 -12.75
CA THR A 85 -7.68 5.72 -12.88
C THR A 85 -7.12 6.50 -11.70
N MET A 86 -6.71 7.75 -11.95
CA MET A 86 -6.24 8.65 -10.89
C MET A 86 -7.28 8.86 -9.77
N PRO A 87 -8.59 9.02 -10.05
CA PRO A 87 -9.59 9.14 -8.99
C PRO A 87 -9.67 7.90 -8.09
N ALA A 88 -9.59 6.69 -8.64
CA ALA A 88 -9.63 5.46 -7.85
C ALA A 88 -8.39 5.31 -6.95
N LEU A 89 -7.21 5.68 -7.48
CA LEU A 89 -5.98 5.72 -6.69
C LEU A 89 -6.06 6.74 -5.56
N LEU A 90 -6.56 7.94 -5.84
CA LEU A 90 -6.73 8.99 -4.84
C LEU A 90 -7.74 8.60 -3.76
N GLU A 91 -8.83 7.95 -4.13
CA GLU A 91 -9.82 7.42 -3.19
C GLU A 91 -9.16 6.42 -2.22
N THR A 92 -8.44 5.41 -2.75
CA THR A 92 -7.75 4.43 -1.91
C THR A 92 -6.66 5.07 -1.05
N ALA A 93 -5.86 5.99 -1.61
CA ALA A 93 -4.82 6.69 -0.86
C ALA A 93 -5.40 7.49 0.31
N THR A 94 -6.55 8.15 0.11
CA THR A 94 -7.25 8.90 1.15
C THR A 94 -7.74 7.97 2.27
N LYS A 95 -8.23 6.77 1.94
CA LYS A 95 -8.63 5.79 2.96
C LYS A 95 -7.43 5.33 3.81
N ILE A 96 -6.31 5.01 3.16
CA ILE A 96 -5.06 4.60 3.85
C ILE A 96 -4.56 5.75 4.75
N GLN A 97 -4.54 6.98 4.23
CA GLN A 97 -4.13 8.16 4.99
C GLN A 97 -5.02 8.41 6.20
N ALA A 98 -6.34 8.25 6.06
CA ALA A 98 -7.26 8.42 7.17
C ALA A 98 -6.92 7.47 8.32
N ILE A 99 -6.62 6.20 8.04
CA ILE A 99 -6.22 5.23 9.07
C ILE A 99 -4.86 5.61 9.66
N ALA A 100 -3.89 5.93 8.81
CA ALA A 100 -2.52 6.24 9.24
C ALA A 100 -2.39 7.50 10.11
N THR A 101 -3.37 8.41 10.06
CA THR A 101 -3.34 9.71 10.75
C THR A 101 -4.34 9.82 11.90
N VAL A 102 -5.20 8.82 12.11
CA VAL A 102 -6.07 8.75 13.29
C VAL A 102 -5.21 8.39 14.51
N SER A 103 -5.26 9.24 15.52
CA SER A 103 -4.52 9.14 16.80
C SER A 103 -4.79 7.83 17.52
#